data_AF-A0A7X9BCY1-F1
#
_entry.id   AF-A0A7X9BCY1-F1
#
_cell.length_a   1.000
_cell.length_b   1.000
_cell.length_c   1.000
_cell.angle_alpha   90.00
_cell.angle_beta   90.00
_cell.angle_gamma   90.00
#
_symmetry.space_group_name_H-M   'P 1'
#
loop_
_entity.id
_entity.type
_entity.pdbx_description
1 polymer ?
#
loop_
_entity_poly.entity_id
_entity_poly.type
_entity_poly.pdbx_seq_one_letter_code
_entity_poly.pdbx_strand_id
1 'polypeptide(L)'
;MYIDLIILIVLILIVAWFFRSFSSFVYIIAITDIFLRILTFLKNNIGNNKLAFFINKYFPESIFDIINSYSESTLNASLKWAFVIIMIIFLIYTIRYFLTKRR
;
A
#
# COMPACT_ATOMS: atom_id res chain seq x y z
N MET A 1 -1.16 9.26 -24.01
CA MET A 1 -2.61 8.99 -24.19
C MET A 1 -2.93 7.52 -24.47
N TYR A 2 -2.41 6.88 -25.53
CA TYR A 2 -2.57 5.43 -25.75
C TYR A 2 -1.59 4.57 -24.92
N ILE A 3 -0.33 5.00 -24.81
CA ILE A 3 0.72 4.30 -24.04
C ILE A 3 0.40 4.25 -22.55
N ASP A 4 -0.10 5.35 -21.96
CA ASP A 4 -0.49 5.38 -20.54
C ASP A 4 -1.64 4.39 -20.24
N LEU A 5 -2.57 4.25 -21.17
CA LEU A 5 -3.74 3.36 -21.06
C LEU A 5 -3.34 1.89 -21.22
N ILE A 6 -2.38 1.61 -22.11
CA ILE A 6 -1.78 0.28 -22.29
C ILE A 6 -0.98 -0.13 -21.06
N ILE A 7 -0.16 0.77 -20.50
CA ILE A 7 0.61 0.52 -19.28
C ILE A 7 -0.34 0.23 -18.11
N LEU A 8 -1.43 0.98 -17.98
CA LEU A 8 -2.45 0.77 -16.94
C LEU A 8 -3.11 -0.61 -17.07
N ILE A 9 -3.52 -1.01 -18.28
CA ILE A 9 -4.14 -2.32 -18.55
C ILE A 9 -3.18 -3.47 -18.26
N VAL A 10 -1.91 -3.34 -18.69
CA VAL A 10 -0.88 -4.34 -18.41
C VAL A 10 -0.59 -4.44 -16.91
N LEU A 11 -0.56 -3.31 -16.19
CA LEU A 11 -0.37 -3.31 -14.75
C LEU A 11 -1.53 -4.00 -14.02
N ILE A 12 -2.78 -3.72 -14.40
CA ILE A 12 -3.97 -4.38 -13.85
C ILE A 12 -3.92 -5.89 -14.13
N LEU A 13 -3.50 -6.31 -15.32
CA LEU A 13 -3.35 -7.71 -15.68
C LEU A 13 -2.24 -8.40 -14.89
N ILE A 14 -1.10 -7.74 -14.67
CA ILE A 14 0.00 -8.26 -13.85
C ILE A 14 -0.43 -8.43 -12.40
N VAL A 15 -1.12 -7.43 -11.83
CA VAL A 15 -1.66 -7.48 -10.47
C VAL A 15 -2.72 -8.58 -10.35
N ALA A 16 -3.58 -8.75 -11.37
CA ALA A 16 -4.57 -9.82 -11.40
C ALA A 16 -3.95 -11.22 -11.55
N TRP A 17 -2.84 -11.35 -12.28
CA TRP A 17 -2.18 -12.63 -12.54
C TRP A 17 -1.27 -13.08 -11.39
N PHE A 18 -0.60 -12.14 -10.72
CA PHE A 18 0.35 -12.45 -9.65
C PHE A 18 -0.33 -12.93 -8.35
N PHE A 19 -1.60 -12.56 -8.12
CA PHE A 19 -2.31 -12.90 -6.89
C PHE A 19 -3.40 -13.94 -7.13
N ARG A 20 -2.99 -15.22 -7.03
CA ARG A 20 -3.83 -16.42 -7.12
C ARG A 20 -5.08 -16.40 -6.21
N SER A 21 -5.09 -15.56 -5.17
CA SER A 21 -6.31 -15.03 -4.60
C SER A 21 -6.15 -13.51 -4.38
N PHE A 22 -7.07 -12.72 -4.95
CA PHE A 22 -7.11 -11.27 -4.75
C PHE A 22 -7.20 -10.89 -3.27
N SER A 23 -7.77 -11.77 -2.43
CA SER A 23 -7.84 -11.57 -0.98
C SER A 23 -6.45 -11.55 -0.33
N SER A 24 -5.59 -12.54 -0.60
CA SER A 24 -4.24 -12.60 -0.01
C SER A 24 -3.38 -11.39 -0.37
N PHE A 25 -3.54 -10.85 -1.58
CA PHE A 25 -2.89 -9.62 -2.02
C PHE A 25 -3.24 -8.43 -1.14
N VAL A 26 -4.54 -8.21 -0.99
CA VAL A 26 -5.12 -7.09 -0.24
C VAL A 26 -4.64 -7.14 1.21
N TYR A 27 -4.54 -8.34 1.80
CA TYR A 27 -3.96 -8.54 3.13
C TYR A 27 -2.48 -8.17 3.21
N ILE A 28 -1.63 -8.62 2.29
CA ILE A 28 -0.18 -8.33 2.32
C ILE A 28 0.07 -6.82 2.16
N ILE A 29 -0.64 -6.17 1.23
CA ILE A 29 -0.54 -4.73 1.04
C ILE A 29 -0.93 -3.98 2.31
N ALA A 30 -2.08 -4.32 2.90
CA ALA A 30 -2.56 -3.65 4.10
C ALA A 30 -1.62 -3.87 5.31
N ILE A 31 -1.10 -5.08 5.48
CA ILE A 31 -0.11 -5.38 6.53
C ILE A 31 1.15 -4.52 6.34
N THR A 32 1.62 -4.40 5.10
CA THR A 32 2.80 -3.60 4.76
C THR A 32 2.56 -2.12 5.02
N ASP A 33 1.40 -1.57 4.62
CA ASP A 33 1.05 -0.17 4.87
C ASP A 33 1.00 0.14 6.38
N ILE A 34 0.34 -0.73 7.15
CA ILE A 34 0.24 -0.59 8.61
C ILE A 34 1.63 -0.68 9.25
N PHE A 35 2.48 -1.61 8.80
CA PHE A 35 3.84 -1.74 9.28
C PHE A 35 4.68 -0.47 9.04
N LEU A 36 4.61 0.11 7.83
CA LEU A 36 5.31 1.36 7.52
C LEU A 36 4.79 2.51 8.38
N ARG A 37 3.47 2.64 8.58
CA ARG A 37 2.91 3.66 9.49
C ARG A 37 3.39 3.50 10.93
N ILE A 38 3.47 2.27 11.42
CA ILE A 38 4.00 1.98 12.76
C ILE A 38 5.48 2.40 12.86
N LEU A 39 6.31 2.08 11.85
CA LEU A 39 7.71 2.51 11.81
C LEU A 39 7.85 4.04 11.77
N THR A 40 7.01 4.72 10.99
CA THR A 40 6.97 6.19 10.93
C THR A 40 6.58 6.79 12.29
N PHE A 41 5.59 6.20 12.96
CA PHE A 41 5.20 6.60 14.31
C PHE A 41 6.34 6.39 15.33
N LEU A 42 7.02 5.24 15.27
CA LEU A 42 8.19 4.94 16.11
C LEU A 42 9.33 5.94 15.88
N LYS A 43 9.69 6.21 14.62
CA LYS A 43 10.69 7.23 14.25
C LYS A 43 10.36 8.59 14.85
N ASN A 44 9.10 9.03 14.76
CA ASN A 44 8.69 10.37 15.20
C ASN A 44 8.58 10.51 16.72
N ASN A 45 8.39 9.41 17.47
CA ASN A 45 8.20 9.43 18.92
C ASN A 45 9.40 8.90 19.72
N ILE A 46 10.35 8.22 19.07
CA ILE A 46 11.60 7.82 19.71
C ILE A 46 12.56 9.01 19.68
N GLY A 47 12.84 9.61 20.85
CA GLY A 47 13.81 10.70 21.01
C GLY A 47 15.28 10.31 20.76
N ASN A 48 15.54 9.15 20.13
CA ASN A 48 16.88 8.65 19.84
C ASN A 48 17.18 8.78 18.34
N ASN A 49 17.92 9.83 17.99
CA ASN A 49 18.23 10.23 16.61
C ASN A 49 18.88 9.13 15.76
N LYS A 50 19.63 8.20 16.38
CA LYS A 50 20.28 7.11 15.63
C LYS A 50 19.26 6.16 15.03
N LEU A 51 18.29 5.70 15.83
CA LEU A 51 17.25 4.78 15.35
C LEU A 51 16.33 5.44 14.33
N ALA A 52 15.97 6.70 14.54
CA ALA A 52 15.20 7.49 13.58
C ALA A 52 15.93 7.62 12.23
N PHE A 53 17.25 7.87 12.24
CA PHE A 53 18.06 7.94 11.03
C PHE A 53 18.15 6.59 10.29
N PHE A 54 18.30 5.48 11.01
CA PHE A 54 18.29 4.14 10.40
C PHE A 54 16.96 3.82 9.74
N ILE A 55 15.83 4.12 10.42
CA ILE A 55 14.50 3.88 9.86
C ILE A 55 14.32 4.72 8.59
N ASN A 56 14.67 6.01 8.63
CA ASN A 56 14.52 6.91 7.48
C ASN A 56 15.38 6.54 6.27
N LYS A 57 16.51 5.85 6.49
CA LYS A 57 17.43 5.45 5.43
C LYS A 57 16.95 4.22 4.66
N TYR A 58 16.30 3.27 5.35
CA TYR A 58 15.95 1.97 4.78
C TYR A 58 14.46 1.79 4.51
N PHE A 59 13.60 2.54 5.21
CA PHE A 59 12.15 2.39 5.11
C PHE A 59 11.48 3.69 4.64
N PRO A 60 10.64 3.63 3.59
CA PRO A 60 9.79 4.75 3.21
C PRO A 60 8.71 4.99 4.27
N GLU A 61 8.21 6.22 4.40
CA GLU A 61 7.27 6.56 5.47
C GLU A 61 5.87 5.96 5.24
N SER A 62 5.53 5.68 3.98
CA SER A 62 4.27 5.08 3.58
C SER A 62 4.36 4.44 2.19
N ILE A 63 3.35 3.65 1.83
CA ILE A 63 3.21 3.15 0.45
C ILE A 63 3.00 4.32 -0.53
N PHE A 64 2.40 5.42 -0.08
CA PHE A 64 2.27 6.63 -0.89
C PHE A 64 3.62 7.25 -1.26
N ASP A 65 4.61 7.20 -0.37
CA ASP A 65 5.96 7.72 -0.66
C ASP A 65 6.70 6.86 -1.65
N ILE A 66 6.47 5.54 -1.62
CA ILE A 66 6.97 4.63 -2.67
C ILE A 66 6.33 5.01 -4.01
N ILE A 67 5.01 5.21 -4.05
CA ILE A 67 4.32 5.60 -5.29
C ILE A 67 4.85 6.95 -5.79
N ASN A 68 5.12 7.90 -4.90
CA ASN A 68 5.65 9.21 -5.23
C ASN A 68 7.07 9.18 -5.77
N SER A 69 7.97 8.35 -5.24
CA SER A 69 9.37 8.35 -5.68
C SER A 69 9.59 7.62 -7.00
N TYR A 70 8.64 6.77 -7.42
CA TYR A 70 8.79 5.91 -8.60
C TYR A 70 7.81 6.21 -9.75
N SER A 71 6.88 7.17 -9.60
CA SER A 71 5.83 7.40 -10.60
C SER A 71 5.75 8.87 -11.07
N GLU A 72 5.70 9.08 -12.38
CA GLU A 72 5.41 10.39 -13.00
C GLU A 72 4.00 10.89 -12.61
N SER A 73 3.79 12.23 -12.66
CA SER A 73 2.67 12.93 -12.02
C SER A 73 1.27 12.40 -12.36
N THR A 74 1.04 11.94 -13.60
CA THR A 74 -0.24 11.38 -14.06
C THR A 74 -0.46 9.93 -13.59
N LEU A 75 0.55 9.06 -13.71
CA LEU A 75 0.47 7.67 -13.26
C LEU A 75 0.42 7.57 -11.73
N ASN A 76 1.08 8.49 -11.03
CA ASN A 76 1.07 8.61 -9.59
C ASN A 76 -0.37 8.75 -9.06
N ALA A 77 -1.17 9.66 -9.62
CA ALA A 77 -2.56 9.86 -9.20
C ALA A 77 -3.40 8.58 -9.36
N SER A 78 -3.27 7.88 -10.49
CA SER A 78 -4.01 6.63 -10.74
C SER A 78 -3.60 5.51 -9.77
N LEU A 79 -2.31 5.36 -9.49
CA LEU A 79 -1.78 4.36 -8.55
C LEU A 79 -2.25 4.64 -7.12
N LYS A 80 -2.29 5.91 -6.70
CA LYS A 80 -2.82 6.30 -5.40
C LYS A 80 -4.28 5.92 -5.23
N TRP A 81 -5.11 6.18 -6.24
CA TRP A 81 -6.52 5.79 -6.22
C TRP A 81 -6.72 4.27 -6.21
N ALA A 82 -5.92 3.53 -7.00
CA ALA A 82 -5.93 2.07 -6.97
C ALA A 82 -5.58 1.53 -5.56
N PHE A 83 -4.57 2.12 -4.91
CA PHE A 83 -4.20 1.77 -3.55
C PHE A 83 -5.32 2.05 -2.54
N VAL A 84 -5.99 3.20 -2.64
CA VAL A 84 -7.16 3.52 -1.78
C VAL A 84 -8.28 2.50 -1.95
N ILE A 85 -8.58 2.08 -3.18
CA ILE A 85 -9.60 1.05 -3.45
C ILE A 85 -9.22 -0.28 -2.77
N ILE A 86 -7.95 -0.69 -2.87
CA ILE A 86 -7.44 -1.89 -2.19
C ILE A 86 -7.63 -1.80 -0.67
N MET A 87 -7.34 -0.63 -0.07
CA MET A 87 -7.53 -0.40 1.36
C MET A 87 -9.01 -0.42 1.78
N ILE A 88 -9.92 0.09 0.95
CA ILE A 88 -11.38 -0.01 1.19
C ILE A 88 -11.82 -1.48 1.18
N ILE A 89 -11.37 -2.26 0.20
CA ILE A 89 -11.70 -3.69 0.10
C ILE A 89 -11.16 -4.46 1.32
N PHE A 90 -9.93 -4.16 1.75
CA PHE A 90 -9.35 -4.71 2.97
C PHE A 90 -10.21 -4.43 4.21
N LEU A 91 -10.67 -3.18 4.34
CA LEU A 91 -11.52 -2.76 5.46
C LEU A 91 -12.85 -3.53 5.46
N ILE A 92 -13.50 -3.68 4.29
CA ILE A 92 -14.73 -4.45 4.16
C ILE A 92 -14.50 -5.92 4.54
N TYR A 93 -13.41 -6.55 4.09
CA TYR A 93 -13.08 -7.91 4.49
C TYR A 93 -12.87 -8.04 6.00
N THR A 94 -12.16 -7.10 6.60
CA THR A 94 -11.89 -7.08 8.05
C THR A 94 -13.17 -6.91 8.85
N ILE A 95 -14.05 -5.98 8.46
CA ILE A 95 -15.36 -5.76 9.09
C ILE A 95 -16.23 -7.00 8.96
N ARG A 96 -16.33 -7.58 7.75
CA ARG A 96 -17.11 -8.80 7.52
C ARG A 96 -16.59 -9.95 8.39
N TYR A 97 -15.28 -10.18 8.42
CA TYR A 97 -14.68 -11.22 9.26
C TYR A 97 -15.00 -11.00 10.76
N PHE A 98 -14.87 -9.76 11.25
CA PHE A 98 -15.19 -9.43 12.64
C PHE A 98 -16.67 -9.63 12.98
N LEU A 99 -17.58 -9.25 12.08
CA LEU A 99 -19.03 -9.42 12.27
C LEU A 99 -19.48 -10.88 12.15
N THR A 100 -18.89 -11.65 11.23
CA THR A 100 -19.24 -13.07 11.02
C THR A 100 -18.73 -13.96 12.15
N LYS A 101 -17.59 -13.64 12.77
CA LYS A 101 -17.05 -14.38 13.92
C LYS A 101 -17.91 -14.26 15.20
N ARG A 102 -18.91 -13.36 15.20
CA ARG A 102 -19.85 -13.16 16.31
C ARG A 102 -21.11 -14.03 16.19
N ARG A 103 -21.17 -14.97 15.24
CA ARG A 103 -22.21 -16.02 15.15
C ARG A 103 -21.59 -17.40 15.31
#